data_AF-A0A6P8J9H4-F1
#
_entry.id   AF-A0A6P8J9H4-F1
#
_cell.length_a   1.000
_cell.length_b   1.000
_cell.length_c   1.000
_cell.angle_alpha   90.00
_cell.angle_beta   90.00
_cell.angle_gamma   90.00
#
_symmetry.space_group_name_H-M   'P 1'
#
loop_
_entity.id
_entity.type
_entity.pdbx_description
1 polymer ?
#
loop_
_entity_poly.entity_id
_entity_poly.type
_entity_poly.pdbx_seq_one_letter_code
_entity_poly.pdbx_strand_id
1 'polypeptide(L)'
;MRAVQQFEERAADKGILLSHYGCCRILEFLRCVTDKALVGHVIKNFTVTAPGLAFCQHKCFIEHECVSYNLGPIQGLLRSCELSDADNVTRPGHVQQKEGSEYCPIKNPCASSSCSANQLCTPLPSMDIYNCSACESPLGMEDGRIQNSQITASSYFDKRFYPWLARLNLEATLEHQGSWTAGQKMVGEYIQIDLGRMYKLTKVATQGRVPADWHTQWVTKYSLAYRADDPTWTDYKENDIIKVFPGNSDKTTVVTNDILVPIVARFVRIIVKEAHEWPSMRTELYGCRF
;
A
#
# COMPACT_ATOMS: atom_id res chain seq x y z
N MET A 1 30.83 -1.91 -42.44
CA MET A 1 30.85 -0.77 -41.49
C MET A 1 29.50 -0.08 -41.33
N ARG A 2 28.70 0.18 -42.37
CA ARG A 2 27.35 0.78 -42.22
C ARG A 2 26.30 -0.09 -41.50
N ALA A 3 26.41 -1.42 -41.53
CA ALA A 3 25.44 -2.32 -40.88
C ALA A 3 25.62 -2.47 -39.36
N VAL A 4 26.81 -2.17 -38.83
CA VAL A 4 27.11 -2.24 -37.38
C VAL A 4 26.59 -0.98 -36.67
N GLN A 5 26.79 0.20 -37.29
CA GLN A 5 26.23 1.47 -36.82
C GLN A 5 24.69 1.48 -36.76
N GLN A 6 24.03 0.83 -37.72
CA GLN A 6 22.56 0.72 -37.76
C GLN A 6 21.98 -0.25 -36.71
N PHE A 7 22.82 -1.14 -36.16
CA PHE A 7 22.45 -2.04 -35.06
C PHE A 7 22.61 -1.35 -33.70
N GLU A 8 23.63 -0.49 -33.55
CA GLU A 8 23.87 0.29 -32.32
C GLU A 8 22.80 1.38 -32.12
N GLU A 9 22.34 2.06 -33.18
CA GLU A 9 21.25 3.04 -33.09
C GLU A 9 19.90 2.41 -32.71
N ARG A 10 19.64 1.15 -33.10
CA ARG A 10 18.42 0.42 -32.69
C ARG A 10 18.48 -0.16 -31.27
N ALA A 11 19.69 -0.33 -30.72
CA ALA A 11 19.89 -0.84 -29.37
C ALA A 11 19.77 0.27 -28.31
N ALA A 12 20.10 1.52 -28.65
CA ALA A 12 19.94 2.68 -27.78
C ALA A 12 18.46 3.00 -27.48
N ASP A 13 17.57 2.80 -28.45
CA ASP A 13 16.10 2.95 -28.27
C ASP A 13 15.48 1.85 -27.38
N LYS A 14 16.19 0.75 -27.11
CA LYS A 14 15.70 -0.40 -26.32
C LYS A 14 16.45 -0.65 -25.01
N GLY A 15 17.45 0.16 -24.66
CA GLY A 15 18.13 0.09 -23.36
C GLY A 15 18.70 -1.29 -23.01
N ILE A 16 19.40 -1.95 -23.95
CA ILE A 16 19.92 -3.32 -23.75
C ILE A 16 21.42 -3.30 -23.38
N LEU A 17 21.77 -3.73 -22.16
CA LEU A 17 23.14 -4.10 -21.77
C LEU A 17 23.14 -5.41 -20.98
N LEU A 18 24.07 -6.31 -21.33
CA LEU A 18 24.25 -7.63 -20.71
C LEU A 18 25.00 -7.50 -19.38
N SER A 19 24.49 -8.12 -18.30
CA SER A 19 25.20 -8.20 -17.01
C SER A 19 26.04 -9.48 -16.93
N HIS A 20 27.20 -9.40 -16.27
CA HIS A 20 28.17 -10.49 -16.10
C HIS A 20 27.70 -11.66 -15.21
N TYR A 21 26.49 -11.58 -14.62
CA TYR A 21 25.98 -12.54 -13.63
C TYR A 21 24.75 -13.34 -14.09
N GLY A 22 24.47 -13.40 -15.40
CA GLY A 22 23.47 -14.33 -15.95
C GLY A 22 22.00 -13.93 -15.78
N CYS A 23 21.71 -12.71 -15.32
CA CYS A 23 20.39 -12.10 -15.45
C CYS A 23 20.53 -10.73 -16.12
N CYS A 24 19.83 -10.51 -17.25
CA CYS A 24 19.83 -9.25 -17.99
C CYS A 24 18.63 -8.41 -17.51
N ARG A 25 18.88 -7.18 -17.05
CA ARG A 25 17.80 -6.19 -16.84
C ARG A 25 17.53 -5.54 -18.19
N ILE A 26 16.30 -5.63 -18.69
CA ILE A 26 15.90 -5.06 -19.97
C ILE A 26 14.77 -4.08 -19.70
N LEU A 27 14.99 -2.80 -20.03
CA LEU A 27 13.97 -1.76 -19.87
C LEU A 27 13.60 -1.22 -21.24
N GLU A 28 12.33 -1.34 -21.60
CA GLU A 28 11.78 -0.71 -22.80
C GLU A 28 11.21 0.65 -22.40
N PHE A 29 11.97 1.72 -22.68
CA PHE A 29 11.55 3.09 -22.40
C PHE A 29 10.45 3.51 -23.37
N LEU A 30 9.31 3.96 -22.84
CA LEU A 30 8.19 4.45 -23.64
C LEU A 30 8.28 5.97 -23.81
N ARG A 31 7.44 6.53 -24.68
CA ARG A 31 7.36 7.99 -24.87
C ARG A 31 6.85 8.67 -23.61
N CYS A 32 7.50 9.77 -23.24
CA CYS A 32 7.06 10.60 -22.15
C CYS A 32 5.73 11.29 -22.46
N VAL A 33 4.92 11.49 -21.43
CA VAL A 33 3.66 12.23 -21.44
C VAL A 33 3.92 13.63 -20.89
N THR A 34 3.68 14.64 -21.71
CA THR A 34 3.92 16.05 -21.37
C THR A 34 2.90 16.56 -20.35
N ASP A 35 3.30 17.60 -19.63
CA ASP A 35 2.57 18.29 -18.57
C ASP A 35 2.04 17.37 -17.46
N LYS A 36 2.77 16.28 -17.21
CA LYS A 36 2.46 15.31 -16.16
C LYS A 36 3.70 14.94 -15.37
N ALA A 37 3.49 14.52 -14.13
CA ALA A 37 4.51 13.91 -13.30
C ALA A 37 3.88 12.89 -12.35
N LEU A 38 4.61 11.81 -12.07
CA LEU A 38 4.27 10.91 -10.99
C LEU A 38 4.68 11.53 -9.65
N VAL A 39 3.75 11.64 -8.70
CA VAL A 39 4.00 12.29 -7.40
C VAL A 39 4.01 11.29 -6.23
N GLY A 40 4.85 11.56 -5.24
CA GLY A 40 4.92 10.78 -3.99
C GLY A 40 5.76 9.50 -4.04
N HIS A 41 6.37 9.18 -5.18
CA HIS A 41 7.13 7.94 -5.42
C HIS A 41 8.57 8.18 -5.86
N VAL A 42 9.09 9.41 -5.69
CA VAL A 42 10.46 9.76 -6.10
C VAL A 42 11.45 9.14 -5.13
N ILE A 43 12.32 8.27 -5.64
CA ILE A 43 13.37 7.60 -4.87
C ILE A 43 14.72 8.29 -4.99
N LYS A 44 15.00 8.94 -6.13
CA LYS A 44 16.23 9.71 -6.37
C LYS A 44 15.95 10.90 -7.29
N ASN A 45 16.66 12.00 -7.07
CA ASN A 45 16.52 13.23 -7.86
C ASN A 45 17.91 13.73 -8.29
N PHE A 46 18.03 14.14 -9.55
CA PHE A 46 19.25 14.67 -10.15
C PHE A 46 18.95 15.95 -10.93
N THR A 47 19.90 16.87 -10.97
CA THR A 47 19.86 18.04 -11.88
C THR A 47 20.66 17.70 -13.13
N VAL A 48 20.06 17.92 -14.31
CA VAL A 48 20.64 17.55 -15.61
C VAL A 48 20.50 18.69 -16.61
N THR A 49 21.40 18.76 -17.59
CA THR A 49 21.25 19.69 -18.71
C THR A 49 20.11 19.24 -19.63
N ALA A 50 19.25 20.16 -20.05
CA ALA A 50 18.17 19.88 -20.98
C ALA A 50 18.73 19.40 -22.35
N PRO A 51 18.12 18.39 -23.01
CA PRO A 51 16.81 17.80 -22.70
C PRO A 51 16.82 16.71 -21.61
N GLY A 52 18.00 16.22 -21.19
CA GLY A 52 18.17 15.36 -20.01
C GLY A 52 17.70 13.89 -20.14
N LEU A 53 17.03 13.53 -21.23
CA LEU A 53 16.36 12.22 -21.40
C LEU A 53 17.31 11.02 -21.26
N ALA A 54 18.35 10.95 -22.09
CA ALA A 54 19.28 9.81 -22.11
C ALA A 54 20.00 9.61 -20.76
N PHE A 55 20.34 10.72 -20.08
CA PHE A 55 20.93 10.65 -18.74
C PHE A 55 19.94 10.04 -17.73
N CYS A 56 18.68 10.49 -17.76
CA CYS A 56 17.68 10.00 -16.83
C CYS A 56 17.35 8.53 -17.06
N GLN A 57 17.23 8.12 -18.32
CA GLN A 57 17.10 6.70 -18.73
C GLN A 57 18.26 5.85 -18.19
N HIS A 58 19.49 6.31 -18.37
CA HIS A 58 20.67 5.61 -17.87
C HIS A 58 20.69 5.51 -16.34
N LYS A 59 20.32 6.57 -15.62
CA LYS A 59 20.21 6.54 -14.16
C LYS A 59 19.13 5.59 -13.68
N CYS A 60 17.97 5.56 -14.34
CA CYS A 60 16.91 4.60 -14.03
C CYS A 60 17.34 3.15 -14.30
N PHE A 61 18.07 2.92 -15.39
CA PHE A 61 18.61 1.61 -15.73
C PHE A 61 19.59 1.04 -14.68
N ILE A 62 20.37 1.90 -14.03
CA ILE A 62 21.28 1.48 -12.96
C ILE A 62 20.53 1.31 -11.62
N GLU A 63 19.51 2.14 -11.38
CA GLU A 63 18.75 2.09 -10.14
C GLU A 63 17.76 0.93 -10.12
N HIS A 64 18.03 -0.13 -9.35
CA HIS A 64 17.26 -1.38 -9.39
C HIS A 64 15.77 -1.19 -9.05
N GLU A 65 15.45 -0.23 -8.19
CA GLU A 65 14.06 0.08 -7.81
C GLU A 65 13.35 0.98 -8.83
N CYS A 66 14.05 1.56 -9.81
CA CYS A 66 13.45 2.49 -10.76
C CYS A 66 12.61 1.77 -11.83
N VAL A 67 11.33 2.14 -11.91
CA VAL A 67 10.35 1.61 -12.88
C VAL A 67 9.66 2.71 -13.70
N SER A 68 9.84 3.97 -13.33
CA SER A 68 9.53 5.13 -14.19
C SER A 68 10.32 6.36 -13.73
N TYR A 69 10.24 7.46 -14.46
CA TYR A 69 10.91 8.71 -14.07
C TYR A 69 10.14 9.94 -14.56
N ASN A 70 10.35 11.07 -13.89
CA ASN A 70 9.93 12.38 -14.38
C ASN A 70 11.13 13.15 -14.90
N LEU A 71 10.91 13.96 -15.93
CA LEU A 71 11.76 15.10 -16.25
C LEU A 71 11.03 16.39 -15.88
N GLY A 72 11.57 17.16 -14.94
CA GLY A 72 10.92 18.42 -14.51
C GLY A 72 10.98 19.52 -15.56
N PRO A 73 10.41 20.71 -15.26
CA PRO A 73 10.42 21.85 -16.16
C PRO A 73 11.84 22.34 -16.47
N ILE A 74 12.04 22.86 -17.67
CA ILE A 74 13.32 23.45 -18.08
C ILE A 74 13.45 24.83 -17.42
N GLN A 75 14.52 25.01 -16.66
CA GLN A 75 14.91 26.25 -15.98
C GLN A 75 16.27 26.69 -16.54
N GLY A 76 16.24 27.61 -17.50
CA GLY A 76 17.44 28.00 -18.25
C GLY A 76 17.99 26.84 -19.08
N LEU A 77 19.13 26.29 -18.68
CA LEU A 77 19.77 25.13 -19.33
C LEU A 77 19.57 23.81 -18.57
N LEU A 78 18.95 23.85 -17.39
CA LEU A 78 18.86 22.72 -16.47
C LEU A 78 17.41 22.26 -16.29
N ARG A 79 17.22 21.00 -15.91
CA ARG A 79 15.94 20.44 -15.45
C ARG A 79 16.17 19.32 -14.44
N SER A 80 15.15 18.93 -13.70
CA SER A 80 15.23 17.77 -12.80
C SER A 80 15.02 16.45 -13.54
N CYS A 81 15.65 15.40 -13.04
CA CYS A 81 15.44 13.99 -13.39
C CYS A 81 15.11 13.24 -12.10
N GLU A 82 13.86 12.82 -11.95
CA GLU A 82 13.33 12.19 -10.74
C GLU A 82 13.01 10.72 -11.02
N LEU A 83 13.78 9.81 -10.45
CA LEU A 83 13.56 8.36 -10.57
C LEU A 83 12.47 7.92 -9.60
N SER A 84 11.62 6.97 -9.99
CA SER A 84 10.50 6.51 -9.17
C SER A 84 10.38 4.99 -9.04
N ASP A 85 9.94 4.51 -7.86
CA ASP A 85 9.66 3.09 -7.56
C ASP A 85 8.24 2.63 -7.91
N ALA A 86 7.46 3.51 -8.56
CA ALA A 86 6.11 3.23 -9.05
C ALA A 86 5.93 3.76 -10.47
N ASP A 87 4.81 3.41 -11.11
CA ASP A 87 4.46 3.84 -12.46
C ASP A 87 2.94 4.04 -12.63
N ASN A 88 2.50 4.40 -13.84
CA ASN A 88 1.10 4.65 -14.17
C ASN A 88 0.23 3.38 -14.17
N VAL A 89 0.82 2.20 -14.24
CA VAL A 89 0.10 0.91 -14.22
C VAL A 89 -0.23 0.54 -12.79
N THR A 90 0.78 0.59 -11.92
CA THR A 90 0.65 0.27 -10.50
C THR A 90 -0.04 1.38 -9.72
N ARG A 91 0.14 2.64 -10.15
CA ARG A 91 -0.37 3.85 -9.47
C ARG A 91 -0.90 4.91 -10.44
N PRO A 92 -1.99 4.61 -11.16
CA PRO A 92 -2.56 5.52 -12.18
C PRO A 92 -2.98 6.89 -11.61
N GLY A 93 -3.56 6.93 -10.40
CA GLY A 93 -4.02 8.19 -9.78
C GLY A 93 -2.90 9.12 -9.29
N HIS A 94 -1.64 8.66 -9.29
CA HIS A 94 -0.50 9.47 -8.85
C HIS A 94 0.19 10.19 -10.01
N VAL A 95 -0.20 9.91 -11.25
CA VAL A 95 0.25 10.69 -12.41
C VAL A 95 -0.64 11.92 -12.52
N GLN A 96 -0.15 13.05 -12.05
CA GLN A 96 -0.90 14.29 -11.94
C GLN A 96 -0.44 15.34 -12.93
N GLN A 97 -1.30 16.32 -13.19
CA GLN A 97 -0.97 17.48 -14.04
C GLN A 97 0.17 18.27 -13.39
N LYS A 98 1.24 18.52 -14.13
CA LYS A 98 2.37 19.34 -13.70
C LYS A 98 2.98 20.01 -14.91
N GLU A 99 2.62 21.28 -15.11
CA GLU A 99 3.00 22.07 -16.29
C GLU A 99 4.51 22.09 -16.52
N GLY A 100 4.93 21.88 -17.77
CA GLY A 100 6.33 21.84 -18.18
C GLY A 100 7.10 20.59 -17.74
N SER A 101 6.50 19.70 -16.94
CA SER A 101 7.09 18.41 -16.57
C SER A 101 6.70 17.33 -17.57
N GLU A 102 7.49 16.27 -17.66
CA GLU A 102 7.21 15.09 -18.47
C GLU A 102 7.27 13.84 -17.61
N TYR A 103 6.21 13.04 -17.63
CA TYR A 103 6.19 11.72 -17.02
C TYR A 103 6.65 10.69 -18.04
N CYS A 104 7.72 9.96 -17.76
CA CYS A 104 8.33 9.02 -18.68
C CYS A 104 8.13 7.57 -18.19
N PRO A 105 7.15 6.84 -18.74
CA PRO A 105 6.91 5.45 -18.38
C PRO A 105 7.96 4.52 -18.99
N ILE A 106 8.17 3.40 -18.30
CA ILE A 106 8.87 2.23 -18.83
C ILE A 106 7.81 1.16 -19.03
N LYS A 107 7.96 0.32 -20.06
CA LYS A 107 7.03 -0.77 -20.30
C LYS A 107 6.92 -1.65 -19.06
N ASN A 108 5.69 -1.78 -18.58
CA ASN A 108 5.37 -2.64 -17.46
C ASN A 108 4.46 -3.79 -17.97
N PRO A 109 4.90 -5.06 -17.89
CA PRO A 109 4.11 -6.19 -18.34
C PRO A 109 2.78 -6.34 -17.57
N CYS A 110 2.66 -5.74 -16.38
CA CYS A 110 1.41 -5.69 -15.62
C CYS A 110 0.30 -4.89 -16.29
N ALA A 111 0.60 -4.03 -17.28
CA ALA A 111 -0.40 -3.30 -18.05
C ALA A 111 -1.39 -4.23 -18.77
N SER A 112 -0.93 -5.44 -19.09
CA SER A 112 -1.71 -6.52 -19.72
C SER A 112 -1.97 -7.69 -18.77
N SER A 113 -1.85 -7.46 -17.46
CA SER A 113 -1.97 -8.56 -16.50
C SER A 113 -3.36 -9.18 -16.50
N SER A 114 -3.39 -10.51 -16.42
CA SER A 114 -4.60 -11.30 -16.16
C SER A 114 -4.70 -11.69 -14.68
N CYS A 115 -3.99 -10.97 -13.79
CA CYS A 115 -4.06 -11.23 -12.35
C CYS A 115 -5.49 -10.99 -11.85
N SER A 116 -5.93 -11.83 -10.92
CA SER A 116 -7.22 -11.64 -10.25
C SER A 116 -7.21 -10.33 -9.46
N ALA A 117 -8.38 -9.73 -9.19
CA ALA A 117 -8.49 -8.46 -8.45
C ALA A 117 -7.78 -8.47 -7.08
N ASN A 118 -7.70 -9.64 -6.45
CA ASN A 118 -7.08 -9.87 -5.14
C ASN A 118 -5.58 -10.23 -5.23
N GLN A 119 -5.01 -10.24 -6.44
CA GLN A 119 -3.60 -10.49 -6.67
C GLN A 119 -2.85 -9.19 -6.95
N LEU A 120 -1.60 -9.12 -6.49
CA LEU A 120 -0.66 -8.08 -6.87
C LEU A 120 0.11 -8.56 -8.10
N CYS A 121 0.09 -7.74 -9.15
CA CYS A 121 0.97 -7.94 -10.29
C CYS A 121 2.33 -7.29 -10.01
N THR A 122 3.40 -8.07 -10.03
CA THR A 122 4.76 -7.56 -9.93
C THR A 122 5.53 -7.87 -11.21
N PRO A 123 6.10 -6.84 -11.89
CA PRO A 123 6.91 -7.07 -13.07
C PRO A 123 8.23 -7.74 -12.68
N LEU A 124 8.67 -8.75 -13.44
CA LEU A 124 9.98 -9.36 -13.27
C LEU A 124 11.00 -8.64 -14.17
N PRO A 125 12.04 -7.99 -13.61
CA PRO A 125 12.94 -7.09 -14.36
C PRO A 125 13.72 -7.71 -15.52
N SER A 126 13.68 -9.04 -15.68
CA SER A 126 14.56 -9.78 -16.57
C SER A 126 13.88 -10.50 -17.73
N MET A 127 12.53 -10.56 -17.79
CA MET A 127 11.86 -11.45 -18.75
C MET A 127 10.55 -10.96 -19.39
N ASP A 128 10.20 -9.66 -19.39
CA ASP A 128 8.89 -9.15 -19.91
C ASP A 128 7.67 -9.99 -19.45
N ILE A 129 7.80 -10.57 -18.25
CA ILE A 129 6.80 -11.39 -17.57
C ILE A 129 6.46 -10.72 -16.24
N TYR A 130 5.33 -11.11 -15.69
CA TYR A 130 4.88 -10.67 -14.38
C TYR A 130 4.54 -11.87 -13.50
N ASN A 131 4.59 -11.67 -12.19
CA ASN A 131 4.06 -12.61 -11.23
C ASN A 131 2.75 -12.07 -10.64
N CYS A 132 1.77 -12.96 -10.44
CA CYS A 132 0.59 -12.66 -9.66
C CYS A 132 0.76 -13.29 -8.29
N SER A 133 1.03 -12.48 -7.27
CA SER A 133 1.10 -12.94 -5.89
C SER A 133 -0.20 -12.63 -5.15
N ALA A 134 -0.56 -13.46 -4.17
CA ALA A 134 -1.69 -13.17 -3.29
C ALA A 134 -1.40 -11.88 -2.50
N CYS A 135 -2.32 -10.91 -2.54
CA CYS A 135 -2.23 -9.67 -1.76
C CYS A 135 -2.87 -9.88 -0.39
N GLU A 136 -2.41 -10.87 0.37
CA GLU A 136 -3.07 -11.35 1.60
C GLU A 136 -2.10 -11.50 2.78
N SER A 137 -0.96 -10.81 2.74
CA SER A 137 0.02 -10.86 3.83
C SER A 137 -0.43 -10.00 5.01
N PRO A 138 -0.13 -10.39 6.27
CA PRO A 138 -0.41 -9.56 7.43
C PRO A 138 0.35 -8.23 7.33
N LEU A 139 -0.30 -7.13 7.68
CA LEU A 139 0.27 -5.79 7.55
C LEU A 139 1.07 -5.36 8.78
N GLY A 140 0.92 -6.08 9.90
CA GLY A 140 1.85 -6.03 11.02
C GLY A 140 1.26 -5.55 12.33
N MET A 141 -0.04 -5.79 12.55
CA MET A 141 -0.64 -5.63 13.86
C MET A 141 -0.06 -6.66 14.83
N GLU A 142 -0.08 -7.95 14.49
CA GLU A 142 0.37 -9.03 15.37
C GLU A 142 1.88 -8.98 15.64
N ASP A 143 2.69 -8.81 14.59
CA ASP A 143 4.15 -8.90 14.67
C ASP A 143 4.87 -7.61 15.06
N GLY A 144 4.12 -6.52 15.26
CA GLY A 144 4.68 -5.24 15.72
C GLY A 144 5.29 -4.35 14.65
N ARG A 145 5.24 -4.71 13.35
CA ARG A 145 5.69 -3.80 12.26
C ARG A 145 4.89 -2.50 12.22
N ILE A 146 3.60 -2.54 12.56
CA ILE A 146 2.80 -1.35 12.86
C ILE A 146 3.11 -0.93 14.29
N GLN A 147 3.68 0.25 14.50
CA GLN A 147 4.13 0.72 15.82
C GLN A 147 2.96 1.17 16.71
N ASN A 148 3.17 1.22 18.02
CA ASN A 148 2.12 1.63 18.97
C ASN A 148 1.57 3.03 18.70
N SER A 149 2.44 3.97 18.28
CA SER A 149 2.06 5.35 17.92
C SER A 149 1.13 5.43 16.71
N GLN A 150 1.09 4.38 15.89
CA GLN A 150 0.25 4.28 14.69
C GLN A 150 -1.14 3.71 15.00
N ILE A 151 -1.41 3.31 16.24
CA ILE A 151 -2.67 2.70 16.64
C ILE A 151 -3.36 3.62 17.67
N THR A 152 -4.51 4.15 17.29
CA THR A 152 -5.34 5.06 18.10
C THR A 152 -6.77 4.55 18.15
N ALA A 153 -7.64 5.19 18.94
CA ALA A 153 -9.05 4.83 19.03
C ALA A 153 -9.91 6.07 19.27
N SER A 154 -11.23 5.93 19.15
CA SER A 154 -12.21 6.92 19.64
C SER A 154 -12.07 7.13 21.15
N SER A 155 -11.96 6.04 21.90
CA SER A 155 -11.78 6.05 23.35
C SER A 155 -11.16 4.73 23.82
N TYR A 156 -10.77 4.65 25.09
CA TYR A 156 -10.32 3.42 25.72
C TYR A 156 -10.64 3.44 27.22
N PHE A 157 -10.89 2.26 27.81
CA PHE A 157 -11.38 2.12 29.19
C PHE A 157 -10.39 2.62 30.25
N ASP A 158 -9.16 2.13 30.22
CA ASP A 158 -8.05 2.62 31.04
C ASP A 158 -6.71 2.27 30.38
N LYS A 159 -5.58 2.61 31.04
CA LYS A 159 -4.22 2.38 30.52
C LYS A 159 -3.88 0.91 30.27
N ARG A 160 -4.61 -0.05 30.82
CA ARG A 160 -4.42 -1.49 30.57
C ARG A 160 -5.14 -1.96 29.30
N PHE A 161 -5.90 -1.08 28.65
CA PHE A 161 -6.69 -1.31 27.44
C PHE A 161 -6.38 -0.31 26.31
N TYR A 162 -5.17 0.24 26.32
CA TYR A 162 -4.73 1.16 25.27
C TYR A 162 -4.99 0.64 23.86
N PRO A 163 -5.21 1.53 22.88
CA PRO A 163 -5.52 1.14 21.50
C PRO A 163 -4.51 0.18 20.88
N TRP A 164 -3.21 0.37 21.11
CA TRP A 164 -2.16 -0.50 20.57
C TRP A 164 -2.13 -1.92 21.13
N LEU A 165 -3.00 -2.23 22.09
CA LEU A 165 -3.24 -3.60 22.56
C LEU A 165 -4.27 -4.35 21.71
N ALA A 166 -4.85 -3.71 20.70
CA ALA A 166 -5.75 -4.34 19.74
C ALA A 166 -5.04 -5.30 18.77
N ARG A 167 -3.86 -5.82 19.09
CA ARG A 167 -3.10 -6.69 18.18
C ARG A 167 -3.67 -8.11 18.24
N LEU A 168 -3.85 -8.73 17.08
CA LEU A 168 -4.28 -10.13 16.99
C LEU A 168 -3.36 -11.03 17.83
N ASN A 169 -3.93 -12.03 18.50
CA ASN A 169 -3.21 -13.00 19.36
C ASN A 169 -2.37 -12.38 20.48
N LEU A 170 -2.51 -11.09 20.77
CA LEU A 170 -1.86 -10.50 21.93
C LEU A 170 -2.45 -11.11 23.20
N GLU A 171 -1.57 -11.54 24.08
CA GLU A 171 -1.93 -12.11 25.38
C GLU A 171 -1.94 -11.03 26.47
N ALA A 172 -2.64 -11.32 27.57
CA ALA A 172 -2.61 -10.46 28.74
C ALA A 172 -1.30 -10.64 29.53
N THR A 173 -0.84 -9.57 30.17
CA THR A 173 0.31 -9.56 31.07
C THR A 173 -0.08 -8.89 32.39
N LEU A 174 0.86 -8.77 33.33
CA LEU A 174 0.64 -8.00 34.56
C LEU A 174 0.43 -6.50 34.29
N GLU A 175 0.93 -6.00 33.16
CA GLU A 175 0.88 -4.57 32.81
C GLU A 175 -0.35 -4.20 31.98
N HIS A 176 -0.91 -5.15 31.23
CA HIS A 176 -2.01 -4.89 30.32
C HIS A 176 -2.93 -6.09 30.10
N GLN A 177 -4.18 -5.83 29.69
CA GLN A 177 -5.20 -6.85 29.50
C GLN A 177 -5.20 -7.48 28.09
N GLY A 178 -4.22 -7.15 27.24
CA GLY A 178 -3.98 -7.81 25.95
C GLY A 178 -5.07 -7.57 24.90
N SER A 179 -5.89 -6.52 25.07
CA SER A 179 -6.89 -6.12 24.07
C SER A 179 -7.19 -4.64 24.21
N TRP A 180 -7.59 -3.99 23.12
CA TRP A 180 -8.27 -2.71 23.22
C TRP A 180 -9.68 -2.94 23.74
N THR A 181 -10.14 -2.05 24.61
CA THR A 181 -11.52 -1.98 25.10
C THR A 181 -11.94 -0.52 25.10
N ALA A 182 -13.05 -0.22 24.45
CA ALA A 182 -13.57 1.14 24.35
C ALA A 182 -13.85 1.74 25.73
N GLY A 183 -13.76 3.06 25.85
CA GLY A 183 -14.12 3.79 27.07
C GLY A 183 -15.62 3.78 27.36
N GLN A 184 -16.44 3.61 26.33
CA GLN A 184 -17.90 3.60 26.44
C GLN A 184 -18.50 2.37 25.76
N LYS A 185 -19.60 1.86 26.30
CA LYS A 185 -20.41 0.81 25.69
C LYS A 185 -21.37 1.42 24.66
N MET A 186 -20.82 1.96 23.57
CA MET A 186 -21.59 2.67 22.54
C MET A 186 -21.25 2.20 21.12
N VAL A 187 -22.26 2.31 20.24
CA VAL A 187 -22.09 2.13 18.79
C VAL A 187 -21.28 3.31 18.24
N GLY A 188 -20.37 3.03 17.30
CA GLY A 188 -19.53 4.04 16.68
C GLY A 188 -18.14 4.21 17.31
N GLU A 189 -17.85 3.53 18.42
CA GLU A 189 -16.46 3.36 18.88
C GLU A 189 -15.62 2.71 17.78
N TYR A 190 -14.35 3.10 17.67
CA TYR A 190 -13.47 2.59 16.63
C TYR A 190 -12.04 2.45 17.11
N ILE A 191 -11.34 1.48 16.53
CA ILE A 191 -9.88 1.44 16.47
C ILE A 191 -9.44 2.04 15.14
N GLN A 192 -8.40 2.87 15.16
CA GLN A 192 -7.83 3.53 13.99
C GLN A 192 -6.37 3.15 13.84
N ILE A 193 -6.01 2.69 12.64
CA ILE A 193 -4.69 2.19 12.30
C ILE A 193 -4.11 3.07 11.18
N ASP A 194 -2.93 3.67 11.43
CA ASP A 194 -2.11 4.35 10.42
C ASP A 194 -1.08 3.37 9.87
N LEU A 195 -1.19 2.98 8.60
CA LEU A 195 -0.26 2.07 7.93
C LEU A 195 1.07 2.75 7.54
N GLY A 196 1.20 4.06 7.78
CA GLY A 196 2.38 4.88 7.52
C GLY A 196 2.58 5.25 6.04
N ARG A 197 1.95 4.50 5.13
CA ARG A 197 1.91 4.71 3.68
C ARG A 197 0.67 4.02 3.09
N MET A 198 0.45 4.15 1.80
CA MET A 198 -0.66 3.50 1.11
C MET A 198 -0.45 1.97 1.04
N TYR A 199 -1.50 1.23 1.37
CA TYR A 199 -1.61 -0.21 1.20
C TYR A 199 -2.90 -0.57 0.46
N LYS A 200 -2.89 -1.71 -0.22
CA LYS A 200 -4.08 -2.38 -0.70
C LYS A 200 -4.50 -3.38 0.37
N LEU A 201 -5.68 -3.19 0.95
CA LEU A 201 -6.27 -4.07 1.95
C LEU A 201 -7.27 -5.02 1.30
N THR A 202 -7.18 -6.29 1.69
CA THR A 202 -7.96 -7.37 1.11
C THR A 202 -8.69 -8.19 2.17
N LYS A 203 -8.21 -8.23 3.42
CA LYS A 203 -8.90 -8.91 4.53
C LYS A 203 -8.70 -8.19 5.84
N VAL A 204 -9.59 -8.48 6.78
CA VAL A 204 -9.49 -8.08 8.18
C VAL A 204 -9.78 -9.30 9.05
N ALA A 205 -8.93 -9.55 10.03
CA ALA A 205 -9.19 -10.51 11.08
C ALA A 205 -9.55 -9.79 12.38
N THR A 206 -10.53 -10.32 13.10
CA THR A 206 -10.90 -9.85 14.43
C THR A 206 -10.93 -11.00 15.42
N GLN A 207 -10.63 -10.70 16.67
CA GLN A 207 -10.65 -11.62 17.79
C GLN A 207 -11.17 -10.88 19.02
N GLY A 208 -11.90 -11.58 19.88
CA GLY A 208 -12.45 -11.01 21.12
C GLY A 208 -11.36 -10.64 22.13
N ARG A 209 -11.79 -10.14 23.30
CA ARG A 209 -10.90 -9.86 24.44
C ARG A 209 -10.19 -11.14 24.89
N VAL A 210 -8.93 -11.03 25.32
CA VAL A 210 -8.19 -12.13 25.94
C VAL A 210 -9.03 -12.78 27.03
N PRO A 211 -9.11 -14.13 27.08
CA PRO A 211 -9.81 -14.83 28.14
C PRO A 211 -9.37 -14.38 29.54
N ALA A 212 -10.29 -13.73 30.25
CA ALA A 212 -10.26 -13.57 31.69
C ALA A 212 -11.50 -14.25 32.29
N ASP A 213 -11.39 -14.74 33.52
CA ASP A 213 -12.42 -15.56 34.17
C ASP A 213 -13.78 -14.84 34.30
N TRP A 214 -13.80 -13.51 34.36
CA TRP A 214 -14.98 -12.73 34.73
C TRP A 214 -15.52 -11.79 33.64
N HIS A 215 -14.86 -11.70 32.48
CA HIS A 215 -15.26 -10.78 31.41
C HIS A 215 -15.31 -11.50 30.05
N THR A 216 -16.49 -11.50 29.44
CA THR A 216 -16.81 -12.11 28.14
C THR A 216 -17.16 -11.02 27.14
N GLN A 217 -16.14 -10.40 26.53
CA GLN A 217 -16.31 -9.19 25.71
C GLN A 217 -15.73 -9.37 24.32
N TRP A 218 -16.50 -9.00 23.31
CA TRP A 218 -16.07 -9.00 21.91
C TRP A 218 -17.00 -8.16 21.05
N VAL A 219 -16.50 -7.70 19.91
CA VAL A 219 -17.31 -7.04 18.87
C VAL A 219 -17.96 -8.11 17.99
N THR A 220 -19.28 -8.06 17.86
CA THR A 220 -20.07 -9.03 17.08
C THR A 220 -20.33 -8.55 15.65
N LYS A 221 -20.34 -7.23 15.42
CA LYS A 221 -20.44 -6.63 14.08
C LYS A 221 -19.67 -5.33 13.99
N TYR A 222 -19.07 -5.06 12.83
CA TYR A 222 -18.35 -3.82 12.56
C TYR A 222 -18.48 -3.38 11.10
N SER A 223 -18.16 -2.12 10.82
CA SER A 223 -17.93 -1.64 9.45
C SER A 223 -16.51 -1.07 9.33
N LEU A 224 -16.06 -0.83 8.10
CA LEU A 224 -14.77 -0.20 7.83
C LEU A 224 -14.98 1.22 7.29
N ALA A 225 -14.10 2.14 7.69
CA ALA A 225 -13.91 3.41 7.00
C ALA A 225 -12.42 3.62 6.74
N TYR A 226 -12.08 4.32 5.67
CA TYR A 226 -10.69 4.47 5.23
C TYR A 226 -10.44 5.85 4.62
N ARG A 227 -9.17 6.24 4.55
CA ARG A 227 -8.72 7.45 3.86
C ARG A 227 -7.25 7.33 3.43
N ALA A 228 -6.88 8.15 2.45
CA ALA A 228 -5.48 8.37 2.09
C ALA A 228 -4.87 9.40 3.05
N ASP A 229 -3.98 10.28 2.58
CA ASP A 229 -3.46 11.37 3.41
C ASP A 229 -4.48 12.50 3.62
N ASP A 230 -5.52 12.59 2.79
CA ASP A 230 -6.59 13.55 2.97
C ASP A 230 -7.38 13.27 4.28
N PRO A 231 -7.99 14.29 4.91
CA PRO A 231 -8.67 14.13 6.19
C PRO A 231 -10.07 13.50 6.07
N THR A 232 -10.58 13.28 4.86
CA THR A 232 -11.97 12.86 4.62
C THR A 232 -12.08 11.34 4.72
N TRP A 233 -12.93 10.87 5.63
CA TRP A 233 -13.19 9.44 5.76
C TRP A 233 -14.21 8.98 4.72
N THR A 234 -13.93 7.85 4.08
CA THR A 234 -14.84 7.14 3.19
C THR A 234 -15.29 5.83 3.84
N ASP A 235 -16.60 5.61 3.95
CA ASP A 235 -17.13 4.32 4.40
C ASP A 235 -16.91 3.24 3.34
N TYR A 236 -16.51 2.04 3.74
CA TYR A 236 -16.46 0.90 2.85
C TYR A 236 -17.87 0.41 2.52
N LYS A 237 -18.14 0.26 1.22
CA LYS A 237 -19.44 -0.09 0.69
C LYS A 237 -19.34 -1.26 -0.28
N GLU A 238 -20.37 -2.10 -0.30
CA GLU A 238 -20.60 -3.11 -1.32
C GLU A 238 -21.97 -2.84 -1.94
N ASN A 239 -22.02 -2.69 -3.26
CA ASN A 239 -23.23 -2.26 -3.99
C ASN A 239 -23.85 -0.97 -3.42
N ASP A 240 -23.00 0.05 -3.18
CA ASP A 240 -23.36 1.36 -2.61
C ASP A 240 -23.97 1.36 -1.19
N ILE A 241 -23.99 0.21 -0.53
CA ILE A 241 -24.47 0.05 0.85
C ILE A 241 -23.27 -0.14 1.78
N ILE A 242 -23.26 0.55 2.92
CA ILE A 242 -22.21 0.38 3.94
C ILE A 242 -22.15 -1.09 4.34
N LYS A 243 -21.00 -1.71 4.14
CA LYS A 243 -20.81 -3.11 4.49
C LYS A 243 -20.66 -3.25 6.00
N VAL A 244 -21.54 -4.06 6.58
CA VAL A 244 -21.41 -4.53 7.96
C VAL A 244 -20.88 -5.95 7.93
N PHE A 245 -19.70 -6.15 8.50
CA PHE A 245 -19.04 -7.44 8.61
C PHE A 245 -19.50 -8.18 9.87
N PRO A 246 -19.73 -9.50 9.80
CA PRO A 246 -19.82 -10.33 10.99
C PRO A 246 -18.46 -10.38 11.70
N GLY A 247 -18.47 -10.11 13.00
CA GLY A 247 -17.31 -10.21 13.88
C GLY A 247 -17.31 -11.53 14.64
N ASN A 248 -16.98 -11.46 15.93
CA ASN A 248 -16.74 -12.64 16.76
C ASN A 248 -18.02 -13.12 17.47
N SER A 249 -18.07 -14.42 17.77
CA SER A 249 -19.08 -15.06 18.62
C SER A 249 -18.53 -15.49 19.99
N ASP A 250 -17.23 -15.32 20.20
CA ASP A 250 -16.52 -15.69 21.43
C ASP A 250 -15.26 -14.82 21.62
N LYS A 251 -14.46 -15.16 22.64
CA LYS A 251 -13.24 -14.45 23.03
C LYS A 251 -11.99 -14.81 22.22
N THR A 252 -11.92 -16.02 21.66
CA THR A 252 -10.66 -16.67 21.28
C THR A 252 -10.55 -16.94 19.80
N THR A 253 -11.66 -17.25 19.14
CA THR A 253 -11.67 -17.65 17.74
C THR A 253 -11.40 -16.43 16.87
N VAL A 254 -10.37 -16.54 16.03
CA VAL A 254 -10.08 -15.52 15.00
C VAL A 254 -11.12 -15.65 13.89
N VAL A 255 -11.79 -14.54 13.58
CA VAL A 255 -12.75 -14.45 12.47
C VAL A 255 -12.14 -13.55 11.41
N THR A 256 -11.98 -14.09 10.20
CA THR A 256 -11.42 -13.37 9.05
C THR A 256 -12.52 -13.09 8.04
N ASN A 257 -12.58 -11.86 7.55
CA ASN A 257 -13.50 -11.44 6.49
C ASN A 257 -12.73 -10.88 5.30
N ASP A 258 -13.15 -11.28 4.09
CA ASP A 258 -12.64 -10.73 2.84
C ASP A 258 -13.28 -9.37 2.54
N ILE A 259 -12.47 -8.47 2.01
CA ILE A 259 -12.88 -7.18 1.46
C ILE A 259 -13.01 -7.37 -0.05
N LEU A 260 -14.23 -7.62 -0.51
CA LEU A 260 -14.51 -8.02 -1.91
C LEU A 260 -14.03 -6.99 -2.93
N VAL A 261 -14.13 -5.70 -2.60
CA VAL A 261 -13.55 -4.61 -3.39
C VAL A 261 -12.35 -4.05 -2.61
N PRO A 262 -11.11 -4.41 -2.96
CA PRO A 262 -9.94 -4.03 -2.17
C PRO A 262 -9.85 -2.53 -1.89
N ILE A 263 -9.58 -2.18 -0.63
CA ILE A 263 -9.44 -0.79 -0.20
C ILE A 263 -8.00 -0.35 -0.45
N VAL A 264 -7.82 0.83 -1.05
CA VAL A 264 -6.51 1.47 -1.17
C VAL A 264 -6.46 2.65 -0.21
N ALA A 265 -5.71 2.52 0.88
CA ALA A 265 -5.72 3.50 1.96
C ALA A 265 -4.41 3.50 2.78
N ARG A 266 -4.20 4.60 3.51
CA ARG A 266 -3.17 4.67 4.56
C ARG A 266 -3.79 4.52 5.95
N PHE A 267 -4.93 5.15 6.18
CA PHE A 267 -5.61 5.09 7.47
C PHE A 267 -6.88 4.25 7.35
N VAL A 268 -7.10 3.40 8.34
CA VAL A 268 -8.25 2.50 8.40
C VAL A 268 -8.88 2.57 9.78
N ARG A 269 -10.20 2.63 9.83
CA ARG A 269 -11.02 2.50 11.03
C ARG A 269 -11.83 1.24 10.96
N ILE A 270 -11.82 0.48 12.06
CA ILE A 270 -12.77 -0.60 12.30
C ILE A 270 -13.78 -0.06 13.30
N ILE A 271 -15.02 0.18 12.82
CA ILE A 271 -16.07 0.90 13.55
C ILE A 271 -17.06 -0.11 14.11
N VAL A 272 -17.23 -0.12 15.43
CA VAL A 272 -18.12 -1.03 16.15
C VAL A 272 -19.57 -0.71 15.80
N LYS A 273 -20.30 -1.73 15.37
CA LYS A 273 -21.75 -1.68 15.11
C LYS A 273 -22.55 -2.44 16.16
N GLU A 274 -21.97 -3.51 16.71
CA GLU A 274 -22.58 -4.32 17.76
C GLU A 274 -21.49 -5.04 18.56
N ALA A 275 -21.69 -5.24 19.86
CA ALA A 275 -20.75 -5.93 20.74
C ALA A 275 -21.49 -6.73 21.81
N HIS A 276 -20.86 -7.83 22.24
CA HIS A 276 -21.28 -8.61 23.39
C HIS A 276 -20.62 -8.05 24.65
N GLU A 277 -21.43 -7.71 25.66
CA GLU A 277 -21.06 -7.06 26.93
C GLU A 277 -20.35 -5.71 26.83
N TRP A 278 -19.23 -5.58 26.13
CA TRP A 278 -18.50 -4.33 25.94
C TRP A 278 -17.70 -4.36 24.62
N PRO A 279 -17.52 -3.22 23.91
CA PRO A 279 -16.66 -3.18 22.74
C PRO A 279 -15.20 -3.45 23.10
N SER A 280 -14.75 -4.66 22.82
CA SER A 280 -13.36 -5.10 22.98
C SER A 280 -12.93 -5.88 21.75
N MET A 281 -11.71 -5.63 21.26
CA MET A 281 -11.23 -6.24 20.02
C MET A 281 -9.70 -6.35 20.01
N ARG A 282 -9.24 -7.45 19.40
CA ARG A 282 -7.92 -7.65 18.80
C ARG A 282 -8.10 -7.83 17.29
N THR A 283 -7.16 -7.39 16.47
CA THR A 283 -7.31 -7.34 15.01
C THR A 283 -5.97 -7.42 14.27
N GLU A 284 -6.03 -7.88 13.02
CA GLU A 284 -4.98 -7.81 12.02
C GLU A 284 -5.59 -7.38 10.68
N LEU A 285 -4.83 -6.62 9.90
CA LEU A 285 -5.19 -6.23 8.55
C LEU A 285 -4.32 -7.02 7.57
N TYR A 286 -4.90 -7.49 6.47
CA TYR A 286 -4.18 -8.22 5.43
C TYR A 286 -4.22 -7.47 4.11
N GLY A 287 -3.13 -7.57 3.36
CA GLY A 287 -2.98 -6.83 2.14
C GLY A 287 -1.59 -6.94 1.55
N CYS A 288 -1.23 -5.93 0.78
CA CYS A 288 0.09 -5.76 0.19
C CYS A 288 0.38 -4.28 -0.03
N ARG A 289 1.66 -3.95 -0.20
CA ARG A 289 2.10 -2.57 -0.43
C ARG A 289 1.43 -2.00 -1.70
N PHE A 290 0.76 -0.87 -1.53
CA PHE A 290 0.30 -0.01 -2.63
C PHE A 290 1.28 1.16 -2.76
#